data_AF-D0LWK2-F1
#
_entry.id   AF-D0LWK2-F1
#
_cell.length_a   1.000
_cell.length_b   1.000
_cell.length_c   1.000
_cell.angle_alpha   90.00
_cell.angle_beta   90.00
_cell.angle_gamma   90.00
#
_symmetry.space_group_name_H-M   'P 1'
#
loop_
_entity.id
_entity.type
_entity.pdbx_description
1 polymer ?
#
loop_
_entity_poly.entity_id
_entity_poly.type
_entity_poly.pdbx_seq_one_letter_code
_entity_poly.pdbx_strand_id
1 'polypeptide(L)'
;MTDSRAIHHRYLDPLEQIWLETARRIGLRIDRSPEVYAASDGRGRLTIGAGDTLDADDSLAQMIFHELCHALVEGPHSFAAPDWGLDNTSMRDAAREHACLRTQAALTAPRGLHLILAPTTDFRAFYNRLDPRAPLAEHEPEGDDDGSVALARAALARAGQPPWAPHLERALDATERVAALVAPFAAPEGDASGAYAAAHSDDTLPPLWRLWRAPDSDSRG
;
A
#
# COMPACT_ATOMS: atom_id res chain seq x y z
N MET A 1 32.84 24.95 23.03
CA MET A 1 31.99 24.93 21.82
C MET A 1 32.15 23.57 21.18
N THR A 2 31.13 22.73 21.24
CA THR A 2 31.15 21.43 20.56
C THR A 2 30.94 21.68 19.08
N ASP A 3 32.01 21.46 18.30
CA ASP A 3 31.98 21.53 16.85
C ASP A 3 31.09 20.38 16.35
N SER A 4 29.84 20.69 15.95
CA SER A 4 28.90 19.67 15.51
C SER A 4 29.20 19.30 14.06
N ARG A 5 29.38 18.00 13.81
CA ARG A 5 29.62 17.47 12.46
C ARG A 5 28.48 17.89 11.51
N ALA A 6 28.83 18.38 10.31
CA ALA A 6 27.86 18.70 9.28
C ALA A 6 27.06 17.47 8.81
N ILE A 7 25.74 17.63 8.67
CA ILE A 7 24.81 16.60 8.20
C ILE A 7 24.52 16.85 6.72
N HIS A 8 24.89 15.90 5.86
CA HIS A 8 24.72 16.01 4.40
C HIS A 8 23.58 15.15 3.84
N HIS A 9 23.18 14.11 4.58
CA HIS A 9 22.17 13.15 4.15
C HIS A 9 21.28 12.77 5.33
N ARG A 10 20.02 12.48 5.03
CA ARG A 10 19.08 11.86 5.97
C ARG A 10 18.89 10.41 5.56
N TYR A 11 18.82 9.52 6.54
CA TYR A 11 18.32 8.18 6.29
C TYR A 11 16.82 8.27 5.97
N LEU A 12 16.41 7.54 4.95
CA LEU A 12 15.00 7.30 4.62
C LEU A 12 14.80 5.81 4.60
N ASP A 13 13.63 5.36 5.04
CA ASP A 13 13.28 3.96 4.89
C ASP A 13 13.31 3.58 3.39
N PRO A 14 13.95 2.45 3.02
CA PRO A 14 14.08 2.07 1.61
C PRO A 14 12.74 1.87 0.91
N LEU A 15 11.72 1.38 1.62
CA LEU A 15 10.39 1.18 1.06
C LEU A 15 9.70 2.54 0.84
N GLU A 16 9.80 3.48 1.80
CA GLU A 16 9.34 4.86 1.60
C GLU A 16 9.99 5.51 0.37
N GLN A 17 11.30 5.36 0.21
CA GLN A 17 12.03 5.96 -0.92
C GLN A 17 11.54 5.42 -2.28
N ILE A 18 11.25 4.12 -2.37
CA ILE A 18 10.68 3.49 -3.58
C ILE A 18 9.33 4.14 -3.94
N TRP A 19 8.44 4.25 -2.95
CA TRP A 19 7.07 4.70 -3.21
C TRP A 19 6.95 6.21 -3.39
N LEU A 20 7.79 7.01 -2.71
CA LEU A 20 7.92 8.44 -2.95
C LEU A 20 8.36 8.75 -4.39
N GLU A 21 9.39 8.05 -4.89
CA GLU A 21 9.85 8.22 -6.27
C GLU A 21 8.81 7.70 -7.28
N THR A 22 8.08 6.64 -6.94
CA THR A 22 7.00 6.09 -7.77
C THR A 22 5.86 7.10 -7.92
N ALA A 23 5.37 7.66 -6.81
CA ALA A 23 4.37 8.72 -6.82
C ALA A 23 4.84 9.92 -7.66
N ARG A 24 6.09 10.37 -7.47
CA ARG A 24 6.68 11.47 -8.26
C ARG A 24 6.66 11.20 -9.76
N ARG A 25 6.98 9.98 -10.18
CA ARG A 25 6.98 9.59 -11.61
C ARG A 25 5.58 9.47 -12.20
N ILE A 26 4.60 9.08 -11.39
CA ILE A 26 3.18 9.05 -11.76
C ILE A 26 2.57 10.47 -11.81
N GLY A 27 3.29 11.48 -11.28
CA GLY A 27 2.88 12.89 -11.33
C GLY A 27 2.30 13.42 -10.02
N LEU A 28 2.50 12.71 -8.91
CA LEU A 28 2.05 13.09 -7.57
C LEU A 28 3.22 13.60 -6.73
N ARG A 29 2.94 14.56 -5.85
CA ARG A 29 3.84 14.97 -4.76
C ARG A 29 3.22 14.55 -3.45
N ILE A 30 4.03 13.91 -2.61
CA ILE A 30 3.60 13.42 -1.31
C ILE A 30 3.91 14.46 -0.23
N ASP A 31 2.88 14.86 0.51
CA ASP A 31 3.01 15.67 1.72
C ASP A 31 2.62 14.84 2.95
N ARG A 32 3.18 15.18 4.11
CA ARG A 32 2.87 14.54 5.40
C ARG A 32 2.17 15.55 6.29
N SER A 33 1.00 15.21 6.83
CA SER A 33 0.23 16.10 7.70
C SER A 33 -0.49 15.30 8.80
N PRO A 34 -0.57 15.79 10.04
CA PRO A 34 -1.39 15.15 11.07
C PRO A 34 -2.90 15.44 10.92
N GLU A 35 -3.32 16.24 9.93
CA GLU A 35 -4.70 16.72 9.79
C GLU A 35 -5.60 15.78 8.97
N VAL A 36 -5.02 14.85 8.21
CA VAL A 36 -5.73 13.93 7.32
C VAL A 36 -5.12 12.55 7.38
N TYR A 37 -5.91 11.51 7.16
CA TYR A 37 -5.39 10.15 7.03
C TYR A 37 -4.79 9.93 5.62
N ALA A 38 -5.58 10.22 4.58
CA ALA A 38 -5.12 10.41 3.21
C ALA A 38 -6.05 11.40 2.50
N ALA A 39 -5.50 12.27 1.65
CA ALA A 39 -6.29 13.19 0.83
C ALA A 39 -5.55 13.61 -0.44
N SER A 40 -6.22 13.55 -1.58
CA SER A 40 -5.73 14.07 -2.87
C SER A 40 -6.37 15.42 -3.15
N ASP A 41 -5.58 16.41 -3.57
CA ASP A 41 -6.10 17.75 -3.89
C ASP A 41 -6.63 17.89 -5.33
N GLY A 42 -6.53 16.82 -6.14
CA GLY A 42 -6.86 16.85 -7.57
C GLY A 42 -5.93 17.75 -8.40
N ARG A 43 -4.77 18.14 -7.86
CA ARG A 43 -3.79 19.05 -8.46
C ARG A 43 -2.36 18.52 -8.32
N GLY A 44 -2.23 17.20 -8.17
CA GLY A 44 -0.95 16.50 -8.09
C GLY A 44 -0.31 16.52 -6.69
N ARG A 45 -1.06 16.81 -5.63
CA ARG A 45 -0.63 16.55 -4.25
C ARG A 45 -1.48 15.44 -3.64
N LEU A 46 -0.80 14.49 -3.01
CA LEU A 46 -1.38 13.50 -2.13
C LEU A 46 -0.82 13.72 -0.72
N THR A 47 -1.68 14.09 0.21
CA THR A 47 -1.32 14.29 1.62
C THR A 47 -1.64 13.01 2.39
N ILE A 48 -0.68 12.50 3.15
CA ILE A 48 -0.83 11.27 3.94
C ILE A 48 -0.52 11.58 5.41
N GLY A 49 -1.28 10.99 6.33
CA GLY A 49 -1.15 11.11 7.77
C GLY A 49 0.28 11.00 8.27
N ALA A 50 0.74 11.91 9.13
CA ALA A 50 2.05 11.82 9.78
C ALA A 50 2.21 10.52 10.61
N GLY A 51 3.44 10.17 11.01
CA GLY A 51 3.70 8.89 11.71
C GLY A 51 2.80 8.66 12.93
N ASP A 52 2.55 9.72 13.71
CA ASP A 52 1.74 9.64 14.93
C ASP A 52 0.23 9.48 14.67
N THR A 53 -0.22 9.61 13.42
CA THR A 53 -1.64 9.48 13.02
C THR A 53 -1.95 8.21 12.24
N LEU A 54 -0.95 7.37 11.99
CA LEU A 54 -1.08 6.09 11.30
C LEU A 54 -1.03 4.95 12.33
N ASP A 55 -1.61 3.80 11.97
CA ASP A 55 -1.61 2.61 12.82
C ASP A 55 -0.19 2.01 12.91
N ALA A 56 0.06 1.15 13.91
CA ALA A 56 1.40 0.60 14.13
C ALA A 56 1.90 -0.29 12.97
N ASP A 57 1.00 -0.83 12.15
CA ASP A 57 1.31 -1.62 10.96
C ASP A 57 1.14 -0.83 9.65
N ASP A 58 0.98 0.49 9.74
CA ASP A 58 1.03 1.39 8.60
C ASP A 58 2.46 1.74 8.20
N SER A 59 2.67 1.77 6.88
CA SER A 59 3.83 2.41 6.27
C SER A 59 3.35 3.41 5.23
N LEU A 60 4.16 4.45 5.00
CA LEU A 60 3.89 5.40 3.93
C LEU A 60 3.78 4.70 2.55
N ALA A 61 4.47 3.58 2.36
CA ALA A 61 4.37 2.76 1.17
C ALA A 61 3.00 2.09 0.98
N GLN A 62 2.43 1.50 2.04
CA GLN A 62 1.05 0.97 2.02
C GLN A 62 0.06 2.07 1.65
N MET A 63 0.19 3.24 2.27
CA MET A 63 -0.69 4.38 2.03
C MET A 63 -0.61 4.89 0.59
N ILE A 64 0.61 5.10 0.05
CA ILE A 64 0.77 5.53 -1.35
C ILE A 64 0.20 4.48 -2.30
N PHE A 65 0.46 3.19 -2.05
CA PHE A 65 -0.01 2.14 -2.93
C PHE A 65 -1.54 2.02 -2.95
N HIS A 66 -2.18 2.12 -1.79
CA HIS A 66 -3.63 2.12 -1.65
C HIS A 66 -4.27 3.27 -2.44
N GLU A 67 -3.75 4.49 -2.27
CA GLU A 67 -4.23 5.67 -3.00
C GLU A 67 -4.04 5.54 -4.53
N LEU A 68 -2.96 4.91 -4.97
CA LEU A 68 -2.77 4.60 -6.39
C LEU A 68 -3.78 3.56 -6.90
N CYS A 69 -4.22 2.62 -6.05
CA CYS A 69 -5.29 1.68 -6.38
C CYS A 69 -6.64 2.38 -6.53
N HIS A 70 -6.95 3.38 -5.69
CA HIS A 70 -8.12 4.25 -5.90
C HIS A 70 -8.03 4.99 -7.24
N ALA A 71 -6.89 5.63 -7.52
CA ALA A 71 -6.69 6.32 -8.79
C ALA A 71 -6.86 5.37 -10.00
N LEU A 72 -6.44 4.11 -9.89
CA LEU A 72 -6.66 3.09 -10.93
C LEU A 72 -8.13 2.74 -11.11
N VAL A 73 -8.89 2.56 -10.03
CA VAL A 73 -10.33 2.26 -10.06
C VAL A 73 -11.12 3.39 -10.71
N GLU A 74 -10.85 4.63 -10.29
CA GLU A 74 -11.51 5.81 -10.86
C GLU A 74 -10.99 6.13 -12.28
N GLY A 75 -9.74 5.81 -12.57
CA GLY A 75 -9.10 6.01 -13.88
C GLY A 75 -8.50 7.41 -14.05
N PRO A 76 -7.84 7.70 -15.19
CA PRO A 76 -6.89 8.82 -15.32
C PRO A 76 -7.48 10.21 -15.08
N HIS A 77 -8.78 10.39 -15.31
CA HIS A 77 -9.46 11.68 -15.13
C HIS A 77 -9.57 12.06 -13.64
N SER A 78 -9.48 11.10 -12.73
CA SER A 78 -9.57 11.30 -11.27
C SER A 78 -8.44 12.14 -10.70
N PHE A 79 -7.29 12.21 -11.39
CA PHE A 79 -6.15 13.05 -10.98
C PHE A 79 -6.48 14.55 -10.93
N ALA A 80 -7.56 14.97 -11.61
CA ALA A 80 -8.05 16.35 -11.60
C ALA A 80 -9.16 16.59 -10.57
N ALA A 81 -9.56 15.57 -9.81
CA ALA A 81 -10.61 15.63 -8.81
C ALA A 81 -10.02 15.44 -7.39
N PRO A 82 -10.46 16.25 -6.41
CA PRO A 82 -10.15 15.97 -5.01
C PRO A 82 -10.57 14.54 -4.63
N ASP A 83 -9.72 13.85 -3.88
CA ASP A 83 -9.94 12.47 -3.43
C ASP A 83 -10.39 11.52 -4.55
N TRP A 84 -9.82 11.71 -5.74
CA TRP A 84 -10.12 10.92 -6.94
C TRP A 84 -11.58 11.05 -7.43
N GLY A 85 -12.37 11.95 -6.84
CA GLY A 85 -13.81 12.08 -7.06
C GLY A 85 -14.68 11.24 -6.11
N LEU A 86 -14.08 10.59 -5.11
CA LEU A 86 -14.76 9.77 -4.10
C LEU A 86 -15.37 10.65 -3.00
N ASP A 87 -16.40 10.11 -2.34
CA ASP A 87 -16.96 10.65 -1.10
C ASP A 87 -16.52 9.79 0.08
N ASN A 88 -15.58 10.33 0.83
CA ASN A 88 -15.01 9.68 2.01
C ASN A 88 -15.87 9.87 3.28
N THR A 89 -17.06 10.46 3.17
CA THR A 89 -17.94 10.76 4.32
C THR A 89 -19.21 9.91 4.38
N SER A 90 -19.45 9.07 3.36
CA SER A 90 -20.63 8.21 3.30
C SER A 90 -20.33 6.84 2.70
N MET A 91 -21.26 5.90 2.85
CA MET A 91 -21.15 4.56 2.26
C MET A 91 -21.43 4.52 0.75
N ARG A 92 -21.62 5.67 0.10
CA ARG A 92 -21.95 5.76 -1.34
C ARG A 92 -20.96 5.01 -2.21
N ASP A 93 -19.68 5.07 -1.85
CA ASP A 93 -18.58 4.56 -2.67
C ASP A 93 -18.00 3.23 -2.14
N ALA A 94 -18.77 2.49 -1.32
CA ALA A 94 -18.32 1.21 -0.75
C ALA A 94 -17.88 0.18 -1.81
N ALA A 95 -18.58 0.10 -2.96
CA ALA A 95 -18.18 -0.78 -4.06
C ALA A 95 -16.84 -0.37 -4.70
N ARG A 96 -16.51 0.93 -4.69
CA ARG A 96 -15.23 1.47 -5.20
C ARG A 96 -14.09 1.18 -4.23
N GLU A 97 -14.36 1.25 -2.92
CA GLU A 97 -13.46 0.78 -1.88
C GLU A 97 -13.15 -0.72 -2.05
N HIS A 98 -14.18 -1.57 -2.15
CA HIS A 98 -13.98 -3.00 -2.40
C HIS A 98 -13.21 -3.25 -3.70
N ALA A 99 -13.47 -2.48 -4.77
CA ALA A 99 -12.71 -2.58 -6.02
C ALA A 99 -11.24 -2.18 -5.85
N CYS A 100 -10.96 -1.16 -5.04
CA CYS A 100 -9.60 -0.75 -4.67
C CYS A 100 -8.88 -1.91 -3.99
N LEU A 101 -9.51 -2.53 -3.00
CA LEU A 101 -8.96 -3.65 -2.24
C LEU A 101 -8.72 -4.90 -3.09
N ARG A 102 -9.65 -5.23 -4.00
CA ARG A 102 -9.44 -6.31 -4.98
C ARG A 102 -8.28 -6.02 -5.92
N THR A 103 -8.17 -4.78 -6.39
CA THR A 103 -7.07 -4.34 -7.26
C THR A 103 -5.73 -4.45 -6.53
N GLN A 104 -5.69 -4.02 -5.27
CA GLN A 104 -4.54 -4.11 -4.38
C GLN A 104 -4.08 -5.56 -4.18
N ALA A 105 -5.02 -6.46 -3.88
CA ALA A 105 -4.74 -7.88 -3.74
C ALA A 105 -4.23 -8.50 -5.04
N ALA A 106 -4.87 -8.20 -6.18
CA ALA A 106 -4.50 -8.73 -7.49
C ALA A 106 -3.09 -8.26 -7.95
N LEU A 107 -2.73 -7.01 -7.70
CA LEU A 107 -1.41 -6.47 -8.08
C LEU A 107 -0.26 -7.01 -7.20
N THR A 108 -0.56 -7.36 -5.95
CA THR A 108 0.45 -7.83 -4.98
C THR A 108 0.61 -9.34 -4.96
N ALA A 109 -0.43 -10.10 -5.33
CA ALA A 109 -0.43 -11.56 -5.32
C ALA A 109 0.75 -12.20 -6.07
N PRO A 110 1.13 -11.77 -7.30
CA PRO A 110 2.23 -12.39 -8.06
C PRO A 110 3.61 -12.27 -7.39
N ARG A 111 3.74 -11.44 -6.35
CA ARG A 111 4.98 -11.11 -5.65
C ARG A 111 4.95 -11.51 -4.16
N GLY A 112 3.87 -12.16 -3.72
CA GLY A 112 3.67 -12.51 -2.31
C GLY A 112 3.52 -11.29 -1.39
N LEU A 113 3.23 -10.10 -1.93
CA LEU A 113 3.20 -8.83 -1.18
C LEU A 113 1.85 -8.56 -0.49
N HIS A 114 0.87 -9.45 -0.64
CA HIS A 114 -0.51 -9.27 -0.20
C HIS A 114 -0.66 -8.79 1.25
N LEU A 115 0.16 -9.27 2.20
CA LEU A 115 0.13 -8.84 3.60
C LEU A 115 1.08 -7.67 3.90
N ILE A 116 2.17 -7.52 3.14
CA ILE A 116 3.15 -6.44 3.31
C ILE A 116 2.56 -5.09 2.86
N LEU A 117 1.76 -5.12 1.78
CA LEU A 117 1.10 -3.96 1.22
C LEU A 117 -0.41 -4.04 1.41
N ALA A 118 -0.88 -4.68 2.48
CA ALA A 118 -2.30 -4.74 2.80
C ALA A 118 -2.82 -3.38 3.31
N PRO A 119 -4.12 -3.07 3.13
CA PRO A 119 -4.71 -1.86 3.71
C PRO A 119 -4.75 -1.99 5.23
N THR A 120 -4.75 -0.90 5.93
CA THR A 120 -4.76 -0.82 7.40
C THR A 120 -6.07 -0.25 7.95
N THR A 121 -6.91 0.28 7.06
CA THR A 121 -8.24 0.82 7.40
C THR A 121 -9.21 -0.27 7.88
N ASP A 122 -10.38 0.14 8.39
CA ASP A 122 -11.47 -0.76 8.81
C ASP A 122 -11.90 -1.77 7.71
N PHE A 123 -11.68 -1.43 6.44
CA PHE A 123 -11.97 -2.33 5.32
C PHE A 123 -10.95 -3.46 5.16
N ARG A 124 -9.90 -3.51 6.00
CA ARG A 124 -8.98 -4.65 6.12
C ARG A 124 -9.73 -5.97 6.41
N ALA A 125 -10.88 -5.91 7.09
CA ALA A 125 -11.73 -7.08 7.28
C ALA A 125 -12.25 -7.67 5.96
N PHE A 126 -12.59 -6.83 4.97
CA PHE A 126 -12.96 -7.28 3.63
C PHE A 126 -11.74 -7.86 2.90
N TYR A 127 -10.62 -7.12 2.90
CA TYR A 127 -9.39 -7.55 2.24
C TYR A 127 -8.90 -8.92 2.72
N ASN A 128 -8.96 -9.17 4.04
CA ASN A 128 -8.54 -10.44 4.64
C ASN A 128 -9.43 -11.64 4.27
N ARG A 129 -10.66 -11.42 3.78
CA ARG A 129 -11.55 -12.48 3.29
C ARG A 129 -11.29 -12.86 1.83
N LEU A 130 -10.60 -12.03 1.07
CA LEU A 130 -10.28 -12.31 -0.32
C LEU A 130 -9.35 -13.53 -0.41
N ASP A 131 -9.63 -14.46 -1.33
CA ASP A 131 -8.66 -15.48 -1.70
C ASP A 131 -7.48 -14.80 -2.41
N PRO A 132 -6.25 -14.83 -1.86
CA PRO A 132 -5.09 -14.19 -2.49
C PRO A 132 -4.76 -14.76 -3.88
N ARG A 133 -5.20 -15.99 -4.17
CA ARG A 133 -5.01 -16.63 -5.49
C ARG A 133 -6.11 -16.26 -6.49
N ALA A 134 -7.25 -15.79 -6.01
CA ALA A 134 -8.38 -15.42 -6.84
C ALA A 134 -9.11 -14.16 -6.30
N PRO A 135 -8.42 -13.01 -6.18
CA PRO A 135 -9.00 -11.79 -5.59
C PRO A 135 -10.16 -11.20 -6.41
N LEU A 136 -10.34 -11.68 -7.65
CA LEU A 136 -11.44 -11.32 -8.55
C LEU A 136 -12.51 -12.41 -8.68
N ALA A 137 -12.52 -13.40 -7.79
CA ALA A 137 -13.59 -14.39 -7.74
C ALA A 137 -14.93 -13.67 -7.47
N GLU A 138 -15.93 -13.98 -8.28
CA GLU A 138 -17.26 -13.33 -8.24
C GLU A 138 -18.10 -13.70 -7.01
N HIS A 139 -17.65 -14.68 -6.22
CA HIS A 139 -18.39 -15.17 -5.06
C HIS A 139 -17.92 -14.47 -3.80
N GLU A 140 -18.61 -13.40 -3.41
CA GLU A 140 -18.66 -13.04 -2.00
C GLU A 140 -19.43 -14.15 -1.25
N PRO A 141 -18.92 -14.70 -0.14
CA PRO A 141 -19.58 -15.79 0.58
C PRO A 141 -21.01 -15.44 1.03
N GLU A 142 -21.33 -14.15 1.19
CA GLU A 142 -22.63 -13.64 1.65
C GLU A 142 -22.95 -12.29 0.98
N GLY A 143 -23.63 -12.28 -0.18
CA GLY A 143 -24.16 -11.04 -0.78
C GLY A 143 -24.37 -11.08 -2.30
N ASP A 144 -25.12 -10.11 -2.82
CA ASP A 144 -25.17 -9.81 -4.26
C ASP A 144 -23.85 -9.11 -4.68
N ASP A 145 -23.41 -9.34 -5.93
CA ASP A 145 -22.26 -8.63 -6.51
C ASP A 145 -22.49 -7.11 -6.48
N ASP A 146 -21.65 -6.40 -5.72
CA ASP A 146 -21.70 -4.94 -5.58
C ASP A 146 -21.08 -4.20 -6.79
N GLY A 147 -20.61 -4.94 -7.80
CA GLY A 147 -19.95 -4.43 -8.99
C GLY A 147 -18.46 -4.18 -8.83
N SER A 148 -17.88 -4.46 -7.65
CA SER A 148 -16.47 -4.23 -7.36
C SER A 148 -15.52 -5.04 -8.25
N VAL A 149 -15.92 -6.25 -8.66
CA VAL A 149 -15.11 -7.12 -9.55
C VAL A 149 -14.92 -6.47 -10.92
N ALA A 150 -15.99 -5.91 -11.51
CA ALA A 150 -15.93 -5.26 -12.81
C ALA A 150 -15.02 -4.02 -12.76
N LEU A 151 -15.13 -3.21 -11.70
CA LEU A 151 -14.29 -2.05 -11.46
C LEU A 151 -12.81 -2.44 -11.29
N ALA A 152 -12.52 -3.48 -10.50
CA ALA A 152 -11.16 -3.97 -10.29
C ALA A 152 -10.52 -4.51 -11.58
N ARG A 153 -11.29 -5.21 -12.44
CA ARG A 153 -10.80 -5.63 -13.76
C ARG A 153 -10.42 -4.44 -14.64
N ALA A 154 -11.23 -3.38 -14.63
CA ALA A 154 -10.91 -2.16 -15.35
C ALA A 154 -9.66 -1.46 -14.79
N ALA A 155 -9.49 -1.45 -13.47
CA ALA A 155 -8.31 -0.91 -12.79
C ALA A 155 -7.03 -1.67 -13.19
N LEU A 156 -7.06 -3.01 -13.20
CA LEU A 156 -5.92 -3.84 -13.60
C LEU A 156 -5.52 -3.63 -15.07
N ALA A 157 -6.50 -3.48 -15.96
CA ALA A 157 -6.22 -3.14 -17.37
C ALA A 157 -5.50 -1.79 -17.53
N ARG A 158 -5.74 -0.83 -16.62
CA ARG A 158 -5.09 0.48 -16.61
C ARG A 158 -3.69 0.46 -16.00
N ALA A 159 -3.38 -0.48 -15.11
CA ALA A 159 -2.08 -0.55 -14.43
C ALA A 159 -0.89 -0.64 -15.42
N GLY A 160 -1.12 -1.26 -16.59
CA GLY A 160 -0.16 -1.34 -17.69
C GLY A 160 -0.10 -0.12 -18.61
N GLN A 161 -0.79 0.98 -18.28
CA GLN A 161 -0.90 2.19 -19.10
C GLN A 161 -0.38 3.43 -18.36
N PRO A 162 -0.01 4.51 -19.08
CA PRO A 162 0.28 5.80 -18.45
C PRO A 162 -0.92 6.33 -17.65
N PRO A 163 -0.71 7.06 -16.53
CA PRO A 163 0.60 7.43 -15.98
C PRO A 163 1.25 6.37 -15.06
N TRP A 164 0.57 5.25 -14.79
CA TRP A 164 1.05 4.24 -13.83
C TRP A 164 2.21 3.41 -14.36
N ALA A 165 2.11 2.92 -15.60
CA ALA A 165 3.19 2.16 -16.23
C ALA A 165 4.33 3.08 -16.68
N PRO A 166 5.60 2.65 -16.55
CA PRO A 166 6.07 1.39 -15.96
C PRO A 166 6.35 1.49 -14.45
N HIS A 167 5.95 2.57 -13.81
CA HIS A 167 6.41 2.96 -12.48
C HIS A 167 5.83 2.08 -11.37
N LEU A 168 4.54 1.76 -11.44
CA LEU A 168 3.86 0.92 -10.46
C LEU A 168 4.44 -0.50 -10.41
N GLU A 169 4.63 -1.12 -11.58
CA GLU A 169 5.22 -2.46 -11.67
C GLU A 169 6.64 -2.50 -11.09
N ARG A 170 7.47 -1.50 -11.43
CA ARG A 170 8.84 -1.39 -10.89
C ARG A 170 8.86 -1.20 -9.38
N ALA A 171 7.90 -0.46 -8.83
CA ALA A 171 7.76 -0.28 -7.39
C ALA A 171 7.46 -1.62 -6.71
N LEU A 172 6.49 -2.36 -7.22
CA LEU A 172 6.11 -3.68 -6.73
C LEU A 172 7.29 -4.67 -6.82
N ASP A 173 8.03 -4.70 -7.93
CA ASP A 173 9.24 -5.52 -8.08
C ASP A 173 10.33 -5.15 -7.07
N ALA A 174 10.55 -3.86 -6.85
CA ALA A 174 11.52 -3.39 -5.87
C ALA A 174 11.10 -3.76 -4.45
N THR A 175 9.81 -3.62 -4.12
CA THR A 175 9.26 -4.04 -2.83
C THR A 175 9.39 -5.54 -2.60
N GLU A 176 9.15 -6.38 -3.61
CA GLU A 176 9.38 -7.84 -3.53
C GLU A 176 10.84 -8.15 -3.17
N ARG A 177 11.80 -7.48 -3.82
CA ARG A 177 13.23 -7.69 -3.57
C ARG A 177 13.64 -7.27 -2.16
N VAL A 178 13.10 -6.16 -1.67
CA VAL A 178 13.32 -5.72 -0.28
C VAL A 178 12.73 -6.75 0.68
N ALA A 179 11.48 -7.18 0.47
CA ALA A 179 10.82 -8.16 1.32
C ALA A 179 11.59 -9.49 1.36
N ALA A 180 12.03 -10.00 0.21
CA ALA A 180 12.83 -11.22 0.10
C ALA A 180 14.17 -11.11 0.83
N LEU A 181 14.82 -9.95 0.76
CA LEU A 181 16.11 -9.70 1.41
C LEU A 181 15.97 -9.56 2.93
N VAL A 182 14.90 -8.92 3.41
CA VAL A 182 14.70 -8.61 4.83
C VAL A 182 14.04 -9.76 5.59
N ALA A 183 13.21 -10.58 4.94
CA ALA A 183 12.46 -11.66 5.60
C ALA A 183 13.31 -12.61 6.48
N PRO A 184 14.53 -13.05 6.08
CA PRO A 184 15.38 -13.87 6.94
C PRO A 184 15.83 -13.19 8.25
N PHE A 185 15.88 -11.85 8.28
CA PHE A 185 16.26 -11.07 9.46
C PHE A 185 15.05 -10.73 10.35
N ALA A 186 13.84 -10.92 9.85
CA ALA A 186 12.61 -10.59 10.56
C ALA A 186 12.28 -11.60 11.67
N ALA A 187 12.80 -12.83 11.59
CA ALA A 187 12.68 -13.88 12.60
C ALA A 187 14.03 -14.05 13.31
N PRO A 188 14.24 -13.49 14.51
CA PRO A 188 15.42 -13.83 15.28
C PRO A 188 15.39 -15.32 15.61
N GLU A 189 16.51 -15.99 15.41
CA GLU A 189 16.75 -17.31 15.99
C GLU A 189 16.81 -17.13 17.52
N GLY A 190 15.81 -17.67 18.23
CA GLY A 190 15.71 -17.58 19.69
C GLY A 190 14.89 -16.40 20.20
N ASP A 191 14.64 -16.40 21.52
CA ASP A 191 13.82 -15.44 22.29
C ASP A 191 14.43 -14.02 22.33
N ALA A 192 14.64 -13.40 21.17
CA ALA A 192 15.06 -12.02 21.04
C ALA A 192 13.87 -11.06 21.03
N SER A 193 12.83 -11.37 21.81
CA SER A 193 11.75 -10.43 22.13
C SER A 193 12.29 -9.15 22.80
N GLY A 194 13.51 -9.19 23.36
CA GLY A 194 14.08 -8.08 24.13
C GLY A 194 14.87 -7.01 23.37
N ALA A 195 15.30 -7.21 22.12
CA ALA A 195 16.26 -6.29 21.49
C ALA A 195 15.63 -5.10 20.75
N TYR A 196 14.44 -5.26 20.15
CA TYR A 196 13.73 -4.18 19.45
C TYR A 196 12.71 -3.44 20.35
N ALA A 197 12.27 -4.08 21.45
CA ALA A 197 11.39 -3.51 22.47
C ALA A 197 11.96 -2.26 23.19
N ALA A 198 13.26 -1.98 23.01
CA ALA A 198 13.93 -0.86 23.69
C ALA A 198 13.64 0.53 23.08
N ALA A 199 13.10 0.62 21.85
CA ALA A 199 12.76 1.89 21.21
C ALA A 199 11.29 2.29 21.38
N HIS A 200 10.40 1.30 21.50
CA HIS A 200 8.97 1.49 21.76
C HIS A 200 8.58 0.52 22.87
N SER A 201 8.52 1.02 24.11
CA SER A 201 8.38 0.20 25.33
C SER A 201 7.09 -0.62 25.44
N ASP A 202 6.13 -0.39 24.53
CA ASP A 202 4.86 -1.12 24.42
C ASP A 202 4.73 -1.97 23.13
N ASP A 203 5.73 -1.94 22.25
CA ASP A 203 5.62 -2.60 20.94
C ASP A 203 6.12 -4.05 21.00
N THR A 204 5.17 -4.96 21.25
CA THR A 204 5.38 -6.41 21.21
C THR A 204 5.10 -7.00 19.83
N LEU A 205 4.78 -6.17 18.83
CA LEU A 205 4.38 -6.64 17.52
C LEU A 205 5.59 -7.20 16.75
N PRO A 206 5.44 -8.34 16.06
CA PRO A 206 6.49 -8.84 15.20
C PRO A 206 6.68 -7.93 13.97
N PRO A 207 7.90 -7.86 13.40
CA PRO A 207 8.13 -7.10 12.18
C PRO A 207 7.23 -7.57 11.02
N LEU A 208 6.64 -6.63 10.27
CA LEU A 208 5.77 -6.88 9.11
C LEU A 208 6.40 -7.86 8.10
N TRP A 209 7.72 -7.78 7.93
CA TRP A 209 8.50 -8.63 7.03
C TRP A 209 8.39 -10.14 7.31
N ARG A 210 7.97 -10.54 8.52
CA ARG A 210 7.65 -11.95 8.82
C ARG A 210 6.46 -12.49 8.03
N LEU A 211 5.63 -11.62 7.46
CA LEU A 211 4.44 -12.00 6.69
C LEU A 211 4.76 -12.32 5.24
N TRP A 212 5.94 -11.92 4.72
CA TRP A 212 6.28 -12.18 3.34
C TRP A 212 6.55 -13.67 3.11
N ARG A 213 6.02 -14.18 1.99
CA ARG A 213 6.28 -15.53 1.48
C ARG A 213 6.59 -15.40 0.01
N ALA A 214 7.60 -16.13 -0.47
CA ALA A 214 7.85 -16.20 -1.90
C ALA A 214 6.58 -16.72 -2.61
N PRO A 215 6.17 -16.11 -3.73
CA PRO A 215 5.03 -16.61 -4.50
C PRO A 215 5.33 -18.02 -5.03
N ASP A 216 4.31 -18.85 -5.14
CA ASP A 216 4.43 -20.17 -5.78
C ASP A 216 4.94 -19.97 -7.22
N SER A 217 5.85 -20.83 -7.70
CA SER A 217 6.51 -20.65 -9.01
C SER A 217 5.56 -20.59 -10.20
N ASP A 218 4.33 -21.10 -10.04
CA ASP A 218 3.29 -21.12 -11.07
C ASP A 218 2.49 -19.79 -11.17
N SER A 219 2.74 -18.80 -10.30
CA SER A 219 1.94 -17.57 -10.19
C SER A 219 2.33 -16.44 -11.15
N ARG A 220 3.37 -16.62 -11.99
CA ARG A 220 3.90 -15.58 -12.91
C ARG A 220 3.47 -15.77 -14.37
N GLY A 221 2.40 -16.53 -14.61
CA GLY A 221 1.82 -16.80 -15.94
C GLY A 221 1.05 -15.62 -16.53
#